data_AF-Q4TIX0-F1
#
_entry.id   AF-Q4TIX0-F1
#
_cell.length_a   1.000
_cell.length_b   1.000
_cell.length_c   1.000
_cell.angle_alpha   90.00
_cell.angle_beta   90.00
_cell.angle_gamma   90.00
#
_symmetry.space_group_name_H-M   'P 1'
#
loop_
_entity.id
_entity.type
_entity.pdbx_description
1 polymer ?
#
loop_
_entity_poly.entity_id
_entity_poly.type
_entity_poly.pdbx_seq_one_letter_code
_entity_poly.pdbx_strand_id
1 'polypeptide(L)'
;RVPYLAVARTFQKIEEDSGRLRNIETLSNLFRSVLLLSPDDLLCCVYLCLNQLGPAYQGAELGVGETVLMKAVAQATGRQLDKIKAEAQERGDLGLVAESSRSNQRTMFQPASLTAAGVFRKFKEIASMSGNA
;
A
#
# COMPACT_ATOMS: atom_id res chain seq x y z
N ARG A 1 11.76 11.02 -7.79
CA ARG A 1 10.64 10.07 -7.63
C ARG A 1 10.25 10.02 -6.17
N VAL A 2 8.95 10.04 -5.89
CA VAL A 2 8.37 10.08 -4.55
C VAL A 2 8.60 8.74 -3.83
N PRO A 3 9.29 8.71 -2.68
CA PRO A 3 9.37 7.50 -1.86
C PRO A 3 7.98 7.08 -1.39
N TYR A 4 7.65 5.79 -1.48
CA TYR A 4 6.35 5.31 -1.00
C TYR A 4 6.17 5.52 0.51
N LEU A 5 7.29 5.55 1.25
CA LEU A 5 7.29 5.90 2.67
C LEU A 5 6.69 7.29 2.95
N ALA A 6 6.87 8.26 2.06
CA ALA A 6 6.27 9.60 2.22
C ALA A 6 4.73 9.52 2.14
N VAL A 7 4.21 8.71 1.23
CA VAL A 7 2.76 8.45 1.11
C VAL A 7 2.24 7.72 2.34
N ALA A 8 2.92 6.64 2.77
CA ALA A 8 2.54 5.88 3.97
C ALA A 8 2.54 6.73 5.25
N ARG A 9 3.55 7.58 5.45
CA ARG A 9 3.59 8.52 6.59
C ARG A 9 2.47 9.56 6.53
N THR A 10 2.08 9.98 5.33
CA THR A 10 0.94 10.87 5.15
C THR A 10 -0.35 10.17 5.57
N PHE A 11 -0.54 8.90 5.19
CA PHE A 11 -1.70 8.10 5.63
C PHE A 11 -1.74 7.90 7.14
N GLN A 12 -0.61 7.56 7.76
CA GLN A 12 -0.51 7.46 9.21
C GLN A 12 -0.94 8.77 9.89
N LYS A 13 -0.48 9.92 9.39
CA LYS A 13 -0.84 11.23 9.96
C LYS A 13 -2.32 11.56 9.79
N ILE A 14 -2.94 11.12 8.70
CA ILE A 14 -4.38 11.26 8.45
C ILE A 14 -5.19 10.33 9.37
N GLU A 15 -4.70 9.12 9.64
CA GLU A 15 -5.34 8.16 10.53
C GLU A 15 -5.32 8.63 12.01
N GLU A 16 -4.26 9.32 12.42
CA GLU A 16 -4.12 9.90 13.76
C GLU A 16 -5.07 11.08 14.02
N ASP A 17 -5.65 11.70 13.00
CA ASP A 17 -6.45 12.93 13.12
C ASP A 17 -7.89 12.74 12.62
N SER A 18 -8.87 13.16 13.43
CA SER A 18 -10.30 13.06 13.09
C SER A 18 -10.84 14.30 12.35
N GLY A 19 -10.06 15.38 12.27
CA GLY A 19 -10.44 16.64 11.66
C GLY A 19 -10.32 16.63 10.15
N ARG A 20 -11.46 16.69 9.43
CA ARG A 20 -11.49 16.75 7.96
C ARG A 20 -10.58 17.83 7.37
N LEU A 21 -10.58 19.04 7.94
CA LEU A 21 -9.75 20.15 7.47
C LEU A 21 -8.25 19.85 7.62
N ARG A 22 -7.87 19.21 8.73
CA ARG A 22 -6.48 18.84 9.00
C ARG A 22 -6.00 17.71 8.09
N ASN A 23 -6.88 16.78 7.76
CA ASN A 23 -6.61 15.73 6.77
C ASN A 23 -6.43 16.33 5.36
N ILE A 24 -7.26 17.30 4.97
CA ILE A 24 -7.10 18.03 3.71
C ILE A 24 -5.77 18.77 3.67
N GLU A 25 -5.39 19.47 4.75
CA GLU A 25 -4.12 20.19 4.84
C GLU A 25 -2.93 19.25 4.71
N THR A 26 -2.94 18.12 5.44
CA THR A 26 -1.88 17.11 5.42
C THR A 26 -1.69 16.53 4.02
N LEU A 27 -2.79 16.17 3.34
CA LEU A 27 -2.74 15.65 1.98
C LEU A 27 -2.31 16.73 0.96
N SER A 28 -2.76 17.97 1.15
CA SER A 28 -2.36 19.11 0.31
C SER A 28 -0.86 19.36 0.40
N ASN A 29 -0.26 19.24 1.58
CA ASN A 29 1.19 19.39 1.77
C ASN A 29 1.98 18.32 1.01
N LEU A 30 1.51 17.06 1.02
CA LEU A 30 2.07 16.00 0.18
C LEU A 30 1.99 16.40 -1.31
N PHE A 31 0.79 16.71 -1.82
CA PHE A 31 0.61 17.00 -3.26
C PHE A 31 1.38 18.22 -3.74
N ARG A 32 1.47 19.29 -2.94
CA ARG A 32 2.31 20.46 -3.27
C ARG A 32 3.79 20.08 -3.40
N SER A 33 4.28 19.25 -2.48
CA SER A 33 5.67 18.76 -2.52
C SER A 33 5.92 17.88 -3.74
N VAL A 34 4.98 16.99 -4.07
CA VAL A 34 5.06 16.14 -5.27
C VAL A 34 5.04 16.98 -6.54
N LEU A 35 4.13 17.95 -6.64
CA LEU A 35 4.02 18.84 -7.80
C LEU A 35 5.32 19.61 -8.07
N LEU A 36 5.99 20.08 -7.01
CA LEU A 36 7.24 20.83 -7.13
C LEU A 36 8.46 19.93 -7.42
N LEU A 37 8.57 18.78 -6.76
CA LEU A 37 9.80 17.98 -6.75
C LEU A 37 9.77 16.76 -7.69
N SER A 38 8.58 16.26 -8.04
CA SER A 38 8.40 15.04 -8.85
C SER A 38 7.01 15.02 -9.51
N PRO A 39 6.71 15.97 -10.41
CA PRO A 39 5.36 16.15 -10.98
C PRO A 39 4.82 14.90 -11.68
N ASP A 40 5.67 14.09 -12.30
CA ASP A 40 5.29 12.85 -12.98
C ASP A 40 4.69 11.79 -12.04
N ASP A 41 4.98 11.87 -10.74
CA ASP A 41 4.46 10.95 -9.74
C ASP A 41 3.11 11.42 -9.14
N LEU A 42 2.63 12.64 -9.47
CA LEU A 42 1.41 13.19 -8.89
C LEU A 42 0.19 12.29 -9.12
N LEU A 43 0.00 11.85 -10.36
CA LEU A 43 -1.14 11.02 -10.74
C LEU A 43 -1.16 9.69 -9.97
N CYS A 44 0.00 9.04 -9.82
CA CYS A 44 0.08 7.78 -9.09
C CYS A 44 -0.15 7.99 -7.59
N CYS A 45 0.34 9.09 -7.01
CA CYS A 45 0.06 9.45 -5.62
C CYS A 45 -1.44 9.66 -5.39
N VAL A 46 -2.13 10.40 -6.27
CA VAL A 46 -3.59 10.61 -6.17
C VAL A 46 -4.34 9.27 -6.19
N TYR A 47 -3.99 8.39 -7.14
CA TYR A 47 -4.63 7.08 -7.24
C TYR A 47 -4.37 6.18 -6.03
N LEU A 48 -3.16 6.20 -5.46
CA LEU A 48 -2.85 5.50 -4.22
C LEU A 48 -3.68 6.01 -3.04
N CYS A 49 -3.87 7.33 -2.92
CA CYS A 49 -4.70 7.93 -1.86
C CYS A 49 -6.18 7.59 -2.00
N LEU A 50 -6.66 7.40 -3.23
CA LEU A 50 -8.05 6.98 -3.51
C LEU A 50 -8.24 5.47 -3.46
N ASN A 51 -7.15 4.70 -3.35
CA ASN A 51 -7.14 3.24 -3.53
C ASN A 51 -7.80 2.81 -4.86
N GLN A 52 -7.50 3.53 -5.95
CA GLN A 52 -8.04 3.26 -7.29
C GLN A 52 -6.90 2.99 -8.27
N LEU A 53 -7.11 2.10 -9.24
CA LEU A 53 -6.08 1.73 -10.23
C LEU A 53 -6.17 2.54 -11.53
N GLY A 54 -7.23 3.30 -11.70
CA GLY A 54 -7.50 4.11 -12.88
C GLY A 54 -8.88 4.75 -12.82
N PRO A 55 -9.32 5.39 -13.90
CA PRO A 55 -10.68 5.91 -14.01
C PRO A 55 -11.73 4.81 -13.85
N ALA A 56 -12.83 5.11 -13.17
CA ALA A 56 -13.89 4.13 -12.86
C ALA A 56 -14.46 3.42 -14.10
N TYR A 57 -14.55 4.11 -15.24
CA TYR A 57 -15.06 3.53 -16.49
C TYR A 57 -14.17 2.43 -17.09
N GLN A 58 -12.92 2.30 -16.63
CA GLN A 58 -12.02 1.23 -17.07
C GLN A 58 -12.24 -0.07 -16.30
N GLY A 59 -12.96 -0.04 -15.17
CA GLY A 59 -13.26 -1.24 -14.37
C GLY A 59 -12.03 -1.99 -13.85
N ALA A 60 -10.90 -1.31 -13.71
CA ALA A 60 -9.66 -1.95 -13.27
C ALA A 60 -9.70 -2.25 -11.76
N GLU A 61 -9.69 -3.54 -11.42
CA GLU A 61 -9.71 -4.04 -10.05
C GLU A 61 -8.48 -4.90 -9.77
N LEU A 62 -8.00 -4.89 -8.51
CA LEU A 62 -6.84 -5.69 -8.14
C LEU A 62 -7.14 -7.20 -8.20
N GLY A 63 -8.40 -7.60 -7.99
CA GLY A 63 -8.83 -9.00 -7.96
C GLY A 63 -8.26 -9.81 -6.78
N VAL A 64 -7.68 -9.15 -5.77
CA VAL A 64 -7.07 -9.83 -4.62
C VAL A 64 -8.04 -9.85 -3.45
N GLY A 65 -8.61 -11.03 -3.19
CA GLY A 65 -9.39 -11.27 -1.97
C GLY A 65 -8.51 -11.44 -0.73
N GLU A 66 -9.11 -11.27 0.44
CA GLU A 66 -8.44 -11.36 1.75
C GLU A 66 -7.66 -12.66 1.94
N THR A 67 -8.22 -13.80 1.53
CA THR A 67 -7.53 -15.11 1.63
C THR A 67 -6.26 -15.18 0.76
N VAL A 68 -6.28 -14.58 -0.44
CA VAL A 68 -5.10 -14.52 -1.32
C VAL A 68 -4.04 -13.63 -0.70
N LEU A 69 -4.46 -12.49 -0.14
CA LEU A 69 -3.57 -11.57 0.55
C LEU A 69 -2.91 -12.22 1.78
N MET A 70 -3.67 -12.93 2.62
CA MET A 70 -3.14 -13.67 3.77
C MET A 70 -2.14 -14.75 3.35
N LYS A 71 -2.41 -15.48 2.26
CA LYS A 71 -1.46 -16.45 1.69
C LYS A 71 -0.17 -15.78 1.23
N ALA A 72 -0.27 -14.62 0.57
CA ALA A 72 0.89 -13.86 0.13
C ALA A 72 1.72 -13.36 1.34
N VAL A 73 1.08 -12.86 2.40
CA VAL A 73 1.76 -12.46 3.64
C VAL A 73 2.44 -13.65 4.31
N ALA A 74 1.75 -14.79 4.44
CA ALA A 74 2.30 -16.02 5.01
C ALA A 74 3.56 -16.48 4.25
N GLN A 75 3.50 -16.52 2.92
CA GLN A 75 4.64 -16.88 2.07
C GLN A 75 5.78 -15.86 2.17
N ALA A 76 5.48 -14.56 2.08
CA ALA A 76 6.47 -13.50 2.12
C ALA A 76 7.20 -13.44 3.48
N THR A 77 6.51 -13.77 4.57
CA THR A 77 7.02 -13.68 5.94
C THR A 77 7.53 -15.01 6.50
N GLY A 78 7.30 -16.13 5.79
CA GLY A 78 7.67 -17.48 6.24
C GLY A 78 6.82 -17.98 7.42
N ARG A 79 5.63 -17.41 7.63
CA ARG A 79 4.71 -17.76 8.73
C ARG A 79 3.64 -18.74 8.25
N GLN A 80 3.10 -19.54 9.17
CA GLN A 80 1.97 -20.42 8.85
C GLN A 80 0.68 -19.60 8.63
N LEU A 81 -0.11 -19.98 7.62
CA LEU A 81 -1.34 -19.29 7.25
C LEU A 81 -2.36 -19.24 8.40
N ASP A 82 -2.50 -20.33 9.17
CA ASP A 82 -3.47 -20.39 10.27
C ASP A 82 -3.12 -19.39 11.39
N LYS A 83 -1.83 -19.14 11.63
CA LYS A 83 -1.39 -18.12 12.58
C LYS A 83 -1.69 -16.70 12.09
N ILE A 84 -1.47 -16.43 10.79
CA ILE A 84 -1.81 -15.14 10.19
C ILE A 84 -3.32 -14.89 10.28
N LYS A 85 -4.15 -15.90 10.00
CA LYS A 85 -5.60 -15.81 10.13
C LYS A 85 -6.04 -15.50 11.56
N ALA A 86 -5.50 -16.23 12.54
CA ALA A 86 -5.83 -16.01 13.95
C ALA A 86 -5.45 -14.59 14.41
N GLU A 87 -4.25 -14.11 14.07
CA GLU A 87 -3.80 -12.76 14.43
C GLU A 87 -4.58 -11.66 13.69
N ALA A 88 -4.95 -11.87 12.43
CA ALA A 88 -5.77 -10.92 11.69
C ALA A 88 -7.17 -10.81 12.30
N GLN A 89 -7.74 -11.93 12.76
CA GLN A 89 -9.02 -11.94 13.46
C GLN A 89 -8.94 -11.29 14.84
N GLU A 90 -7.84 -11.48 15.57
CA GLU A 90 -7.62 -10.85 16.88
C GLU A 90 -7.40 -9.34 16.78
N ARG A 91 -6.56 -8.89 15.84
CA ARG A 91 -6.21 -7.47 15.67
C ARG A 91 -7.22 -6.68 14.85
N GLY A 92 -8.04 -7.34 14.05
CA GLY A 92 -9.00 -6.71 13.13
C GLY A 92 -8.35 -6.02 11.93
N ASP A 93 -7.03 -6.08 11.78
CA ASP A 93 -6.29 -5.45 10.69
C ASP A 93 -5.11 -6.33 10.24
N LEU A 94 -5.19 -6.79 8.98
CA LEU A 94 -4.13 -7.58 8.34
C LEU A 94 -2.86 -6.76 8.05
N GLY A 95 -2.96 -5.43 7.92
CA GLY A 95 -1.84 -4.52 7.74
C GLY A 95 -0.89 -4.55 8.95
N LEU A 96 -1.44 -4.48 10.17
CA LEU A 96 -0.66 -4.61 11.41
C LEU A 96 0.02 -5.98 11.55
N VAL A 97 -0.65 -7.04 11.09
CA VAL A 97 -0.07 -8.40 11.06
C VAL A 97 1.09 -8.47 10.06
N ALA A 98 0.93 -7.89 8.86
CA ALA A 98 1.97 -7.87 7.85
C ALA A 98 3.21 -7.08 8.30
N GLU A 99 3.01 -5.89 8.90
CA GLU A 99 4.09 -5.04 9.43
C GLU A 99 4.90 -5.77 10.52
N SER A 100 4.22 -6.29 11.53
CA SER A 100 4.85 -7.01 12.65
C SER A 100 5.49 -8.34 12.25
N SER A 101 5.05 -8.95 11.16
CA SER A 101 5.65 -10.18 10.64
C SER A 101 6.97 -9.93 9.90
N ARG A 102 7.07 -8.80 9.18
CA ARG A 102 8.27 -8.47 8.39
C ARG A 102 9.46 -8.06 9.26
N SER A 103 9.22 -7.43 10.41
CA SER A 103 10.28 -7.03 11.35
C SER A 103 11.12 -8.22 11.86
N ASN A 104 10.55 -9.44 11.82
CA ASN A 104 11.22 -10.67 12.23
C ASN A 104 12.10 -11.32 11.15
N GLN A 105 12.05 -10.86 9.90
CA GLN A 105 12.89 -11.38 8.82
C GLN A 105 14.16 -10.56 8.64
N ARG A 106 15.32 -11.13 9.04
CA ARG A 106 16.63 -10.54 8.75
C ARG A 106 17.00 -10.76 7.28
N THR A 107 17.30 -9.67 6.58
CA THR A 107 17.87 -9.71 5.23
C THR A 107 19.38 -9.47 5.31
N MET A 108 20.19 -10.11 4.44
CA MET A 108 21.64 -9.82 4.38
C MET A 108 21.92 -8.40 3.88
N PHE A 109 21.05 -7.85 3.02
CA PHE A 109 21.13 -6.49 2.49
C PHE A 109 19.76 -5.84 2.50
N GLN A 110 19.73 -4.54 2.80
CA GLN A 110 18.51 -3.76 2.70
C GLN A 110 18.13 -3.59 1.21
N PRO A 111 16.92 -4.03 0.79
CA PRO A 111 16.46 -3.82 -0.56
C PRO A 111 16.26 -2.32 -0.84
N ALA A 112 16.25 -1.94 -2.12
CA ALA A 112 15.98 -0.57 -2.52
C ALA A 112 14.61 -0.09 -2.02
N SER A 113 14.56 1.14 -1.52
CA SER A 113 13.33 1.76 -1.03
C SER A 113 12.25 1.80 -2.11
N LEU A 114 11.01 1.49 -1.70
CA LEU A 114 9.86 1.55 -2.59
C LEU A 114 9.55 3.00 -3.02
N THR A 115 9.07 3.16 -4.25
CA THR A 115 8.61 4.45 -4.80
C THR A 115 7.12 4.39 -5.07
N ALA A 116 6.41 5.52 -4.98
CA ALA A 116 4.96 5.59 -5.23
C ALA A 116 4.61 5.06 -6.62
N ALA A 117 5.32 5.52 -7.66
CA ALA A 117 5.14 5.03 -9.02
C ALA A 117 5.46 3.53 -9.17
N GLY A 118 6.46 3.02 -8.43
CA GLY A 118 6.81 1.60 -8.43
C GLY A 118 5.69 0.74 -7.85
N VAL A 119 5.16 1.12 -6.69
CA VAL A 119 4.04 0.42 -6.03
C VAL A 119 2.79 0.47 -6.91
N PHE A 120 2.44 1.64 -7.42
CA PHE A 120 1.27 1.80 -8.28
C PHE A 120 1.38 0.98 -9.58
N ARG A 121 2.57 0.93 -10.19
CA ARG A 121 2.81 0.05 -11.34
C ARG A 121 2.59 -1.42 -10.98
N LYS A 122 3.10 -1.88 -9.84
CA LYS A 122 2.89 -3.27 -9.39
C LYS A 122 1.41 -3.59 -9.14
N PHE A 123 0.64 -2.66 -8.60
CA PHE A 123 -0.81 -2.84 -8.48
C PHE A 123 -1.49 -2.98 -9.84
N LYS A 124 -1.12 -2.16 -10.83
CA LYS A 124 -1.61 -2.30 -12.20
C LYS A 124 -1.21 -3.62 -12.85
N GLU A 125 0.03 -4.05 -12.67
CA GLU A 125 0.50 -5.35 -13.16
C GLU A 125 -0.36 -6.47 -12.59
N ILE A 126 -0.56 -6.52 -11.27
CA ILE A 126 -1.42 -7.51 -10.59
C ILE A 126 -2.84 -7.48 -11.17
N ALA A 127 -3.44 -6.30 -11.31
CA ALA A 127 -4.79 -6.15 -11.88
C ALA A 127 -4.91 -6.61 -13.34
N SER A 128 -3.81 -6.54 -14.10
CA SER A 128 -3.77 -7.00 -15.49
C SER A 128 -3.47 -8.50 -15.65
N MET A 129 -3.08 -9.17 -14.56
CA MET A 129 -2.84 -10.62 -14.58
C MET A 129 -4.17 -11.34 -14.74
N SER A 130 -4.31 -12.07 -15.84
CA SER A 130 -5.46 -12.92 -16.15
C SER A 130 -4.97 -14.28 -16.63
N GLY A 131 -5.82 -15.31 -16.45
CA GLY A 131 -5.49 -16.70 -16.75
C GLY A 131 -5.87 -17.63 -15.62
N ASN A 132 -5.99 -18.92 -15.92
CA ASN A 132 -6.24 -19.94 -14.91
C ASN A 132 -4.93 -20.33 -14.21
N ALA A 133 -5.02 -20.50 -12.89
CA ALA A 133 -4.00 -21.16 -12.08
C ALA A 133 -3.99 -22.67 -12.30
#